data_AF-A0A927XUF8-F1
#
_entry.id   AF-A0A927XUF8-F1
#
_cell.length_a   1.000
_cell.length_b   1.000
_cell.length_c   1.000
_cell.angle_alpha   90.00
_cell.angle_beta   90.00
_cell.angle_gamma   90.00
#
_symmetry.space_group_name_H-M   'P 1'
#
loop_
_entity.id
_entity.type
_entity.pdbx_description
1 polymer ?
#
loop_
_entity_poly.entity_id
_entity_poly.type
_entity_poly.pdbx_seq_one_letter_code
_entity_poly.pdbx_strand_id
1 'polypeptide(L)'
;MNQKYKQALSEVEYVLTQLEPEEKAKIPETFKNFVIENKCKWYEISDDDELSEEALAILAIIYRKFLAPIEEREELERIYQKKLKKEKEEIKLIEESIRKVSGEQINYNFVQPNIAKKEMNSAELINYEKEEWYMKLFKKIKKILNRLNPMKKR
;
A
#
# COMPACT_ATOMS: atom_id res chain seq x y z
N MET A 1 -12.45 12.28 -7.52
CA MET A 1 -11.59 11.11 -7.16
C MET A 1 -11.01 10.52 -8.43
N ASN A 2 -9.71 10.21 -8.43
CA ASN A 2 -9.02 9.60 -9.56
C ASN A 2 -9.62 8.21 -9.88
N GLN A 3 -9.72 7.86 -11.16
CA GLN A 3 -10.30 6.60 -11.65
C GLN A 3 -9.66 5.37 -11.00
N LYS A 4 -8.33 5.38 -10.81
CA LYS A 4 -7.59 4.29 -10.15
C LYS A 4 -8.15 3.99 -8.75
N TYR A 5 -8.40 5.05 -7.97
CA TYR A 5 -8.97 4.92 -6.63
C TYR A 5 -10.44 4.51 -6.65
N LYS A 6 -11.22 4.91 -7.67
CA LYS A 6 -12.61 4.46 -7.80
C LYS A 6 -12.70 2.96 -8.08
N GLN A 7 -11.80 2.43 -8.91
CA GLN A 7 -11.69 0.98 -9.15
C GLN A 7 -11.25 0.26 -7.88
N ALA A 8 -10.21 0.75 -7.20
CA ALA A 8 -9.78 0.22 -5.92
C ALA A 8 -10.92 0.19 -4.89
N LEU A 9 -11.81 1.19 -4.87
CA LEU A 9 -12.99 1.18 -3.99
C LEU A 9 -14.03 0.14 -4.39
N SER A 10 -14.18 -0.19 -5.67
CA SER A 10 -15.01 -1.32 -6.11
C SER A 10 -14.44 -2.66 -5.62
N GLU A 11 -13.12 -2.82 -5.70
CA GLU A 11 -12.41 -4.01 -5.19
C GLU A 11 -12.54 -4.12 -3.66
N VAL A 12 -12.36 -3.01 -2.95
CA VAL A 12 -12.58 -2.94 -1.49
C VAL A 12 -14.02 -3.33 -1.17
N GLU A 13 -15.00 -2.75 -1.86
CA GLU A 13 -16.41 -3.07 -1.62
C GLU A 13 -16.70 -4.57 -1.81
N TYR A 14 -16.18 -5.15 -2.89
CA TYR A 14 -16.29 -6.58 -3.13
C TYR A 14 -15.75 -7.40 -1.96
N VAL A 15 -14.53 -7.12 -1.49
CA VAL A 15 -13.95 -7.82 -0.33
C VAL A 15 -14.81 -7.62 0.93
N LEU A 16 -15.32 -6.41 1.16
CA LEU A 16 -16.19 -6.14 2.32
C LEU A 16 -17.53 -6.88 2.26
N THR A 17 -18.02 -7.24 1.06
CA THR A 17 -19.24 -8.06 0.92
C THR A 17 -19.02 -9.52 1.30
N GLN A 18 -17.79 -10.02 1.20
CA GLN A 18 -17.42 -11.41 1.53
C GLN A 18 -17.09 -11.62 3.02
N LEU A 19 -17.01 -10.53 3.80
CA LEU A 19 -16.76 -10.64 5.24
C LEU A 19 -17.97 -11.23 5.98
N GLU A 20 -17.68 -11.98 7.03
CA GLU A 20 -18.71 -12.47 7.94
C GLU A 20 -19.47 -11.29 8.59
N PRO A 21 -20.78 -11.45 8.91
CA PRO A 21 -21.58 -10.37 9.48
C PRO A 21 -20.96 -9.70 10.71
N GLU A 22 -20.33 -10.48 11.58
CA GLU A 22 -19.68 -9.98 12.80
C GLU A 22 -18.46 -9.10 12.50
N GLU A 23 -17.72 -9.40 11.43
CA GLU A 23 -16.56 -8.61 11.01
C GLU A 23 -17.01 -7.34 10.29
N LYS A 24 -18.01 -7.44 9.42
CA LYS A 24 -18.61 -6.31 8.71
C LYS A 24 -19.23 -5.28 9.67
N ALA A 25 -19.75 -5.74 10.82
CA ALA A 25 -20.29 -4.88 11.87
C ALA A 25 -19.23 -4.04 12.60
N LYS A 26 -17.95 -4.47 12.61
CA LYS A 26 -16.85 -3.71 13.21
C LYS A 26 -16.45 -2.49 12.38
N ILE A 27 -16.81 -2.47 11.10
CA ILE A 27 -16.47 -1.38 10.18
C ILE A 27 -17.56 -0.30 10.24
N PRO A 28 -17.21 0.98 10.47
CA PRO A 28 -18.17 2.08 10.53
C PRO A 28 -19.05 2.18 9.28
N GLU A 29 -20.36 2.37 9.48
CA GLU A 29 -21.33 2.51 8.39
C GLU A 29 -21.00 3.71 7.48
N THR A 30 -20.52 4.81 8.08
CA THR A 30 -20.08 5.99 7.35
C THR A 30 -18.97 5.67 6.35
N PHE A 31 -18.05 4.77 6.69
CA PHE A 31 -17.00 4.32 5.79
C PHE A 31 -17.56 3.42 4.68
N LYS A 32 -18.41 2.46 5.02
CA LYS A 32 -19.05 1.58 4.02
C LYS A 32 -19.85 2.40 2.99
N ASN A 33 -20.61 3.39 3.45
CA ASN A 33 -21.35 4.32 2.59
C ASN A 33 -20.39 5.12 1.71
N PHE A 34 -19.30 5.64 2.26
CA PHE A 34 -18.28 6.33 1.47
C PHE A 34 -17.74 5.46 0.33
N VAL A 35 -17.44 4.18 0.59
CA VAL A 35 -16.99 3.24 -0.45
C VAL A 35 -18.07 3.07 -1.52
N ILE A 36 -19.32 2.81 -1.13
CA ILE A 36 -20.44 2.60 -2.06
C ILE A 36 -20.71 3.84 -2.94
N GLU A 37 -20.62 5.04 -2.37
CA GLU A 37 -20.87 6.30 -3.09
C GLU A 37 -19.75 6.62 -4.09
N ASN A 38 -18.52 6.21 -3.80
CA ASN A 38 -17.33 6.60 -4.56
C ASN A 38 -16.75 5.51 -5.46
N LYS A 39 -17.23 4.26 -5.35
CA LYS A 39 -16.78 3.14 -6.19
C LYS A 39 -17.10 3.36 -7.67
N CYS A 40 -16.37 2.65 -8.53
CA CYS A 40 -16.63 2.64 -9.96
C CYS A 40 -17.86 1.75 -10.26
N LYS A 41 -18.92 2.35 -10.82
CA LYS A 41 -20.22 1.68 -11.02
C LYS A 41 -20.22 0.56 -12.07
N TRP A 42 -19.24 0.55 -12.96
CA TRP A 42 -19.15 -0.36 -14.11
C TRP A 42 -17.94 -1.28 -14.05
N TYR A 43 -17.12 -1.15 -13.01
CA TYR A 43 -15.98 -2.02 -12.80
C TYR A 43 -16.44 -3.22 -11.96
N GLU A 44 -16.29 -4.39 -12.53
CA GLU A 44 -16.61 -5.68 -11.90
C GLU A 44 -15.31 -6.40 -11.57
N ILE A 45 -15.32 -7.11 -10.45
CA ILE A 45 -14.21 -7.91 -9.97
C ILE A 45 -14.73 -9.30 -9.60
N SER A 46 -13.91 -10.32 -9.85
CA SER A 46 -14.15 -11.71 -9.52
C SER A 46 -13.14 -12.23 -8.48
N ASP A 47 -13.40 -13.42 -7.93
CA ASP A 47 -12.52 -14.07 -6.96
C ASP A 47 -11.11 -14.40 -7.52
N ASP A 48 -10.98 -14.52 -8.84
CA ASP A 48 -9.74 -14.88 -9.52
C ASP A 48 -8.87 -13.66 -9.86
N ASP A 49 -9.41 -12.44 -9.71
CA ASP A 49 -8.70 -11.21 -10.04
C ASP A 49 -7.75 -10.78 -8.92
N GLU A 50 -6.58 -10.25 -9.31
CA GLU A 50 -5.66 -9.65 -8.37
C GLU A 50 -6.13 -8.25 -7.96
N LEU A 51 -6.12 -8.00 -6.64
CA LEU A 51 -6.42 -6.68 -6.10
C LEU A 51 -5.30 -5.69 -6.44
N SER A 52 -5.70 -4.47 -6.79
CA SER A 52 -4.78 -3.35 -6.99
C SER A 52 -4.03 -2.99 -5.71
N GLU A 53 -2.85 -2.38 -5.87
CA GLU A 53 -2.05 -1.88 -4.74
C GLU A 53 -2.83 -0.87 -3.89
N GLU A 54 -3.63 -0.01 -4.53
CA GLU A 54 -4.52 0.93 -3.84
C GLU A 54 -5.57 0.22 -2.99
N ALA A 55 -6.22 -0.82 -3.53
CA ALA A 55 -7.22 -1.57 -2.78
C ALA A 55 -6.57 -2.29 -1.59
N LEU A 56 -5.41 -2.92 -1.80
CA LEU A 56 -4.63 -3.56 -0.74
C LEU A 56 -4.23 -2.56 0.35
N ALA A 57 -3.82 -1.35 -0.02
CA ALA A 57 -3.48 -0.31 0.94
C ALA A 57 -4.69 0.11 1.78
N ILE A 58 -5.87 0.29 1.15
CA ILE A 58 -7.11 0.63 1.85
C ILE A 58 -7.52 -0.52 2.78
N LEU A 59 -7.51 -1.77 2.30
CA LEU A 59 -7.84 -2.95 3.09
C LEU A 59 -6.89 -3.15 4.27
N ALA A 60 -5.59 -2.86 4.11
CA ALA A 60 -4.63 -2.90 5.21
C ALA A 60 -4.97 -1.90 6.32
N ILE A 61 -5.45 -0.70 5.95
CA ILE A 61 -5.91 0.30 6.92
C ILE A 61 -7.18 -0.18 7.63
N ILE A 62 -8.15 -0.73 6.89
CA ILE A 62 -9.39 -1.28 7.46
C ILE A 62 -9.06 -2.40 8.45
N TYR A 63 -8.20 -3.34 8.03
CA TYR A 63 -7.78 -4.45 8.87
C TYR A 63 -7.19 -3.95 10.18
N ARG A 64 -6.14 -3.10 10.09
CA ARG A 64 -5.46 -2.58 11.28
C ARG A 64 -6.39 -1.81 12.21
N LYS A 65 -7.36 -1.06 11.68
CA LYS A 65 -8.23 -0.21 12.49
C LYS A 65 -9.43 -0.92 13.08
N PHE A 66 -10.01 -1.89 12.37
CA PHE A 66 -11.36 -2.40 12.68
C PHE A 66 -11.43 -3.92 12.83
N LEU A 67 -10.61 -4.68 12.09
CA LEU A 67 -10.75 -6.14 12.04
C LEU A 67 -9.72 -6.88 12.90
N ALA A 68 -8.50 -6.35 12.98
CA ALA A 68 -7.41 -6.96 13.72
C ALA A 68 -7.74 -7.08 15.22
N PRO A 69 -7.39 -8.21 15.86
CA PRO A 69 -7.39 -8.33 17.31
C PRO A 69 -6.55 -7.23 17.97
N ILE A 70 -6.88 -6.87 19.22
CA ILE A 70 -6.19 -5.78 19.95
C ILE A 70 -4.68 -6.00 19.99
N GLU A 71 -4.24 -7.20 20.33
CA GLU A 71 -2.81 -7.58 20.41
C GLU A 71 -2.11 -7.39 19.06
N GLU A 72 -2.73 -7.82 17.97
CA GLU A 72 -2.16 -7.66 16.63
C GLU A 72 -2.15 -6.19 16.19
N ARG A 73 -3.21 -5.44 16.52
CA ARG A 73 -3.30 -4.02 16.23
C ARG A 73 -2.20 -3.22 16.92
N GLU A 74 -1.92 -3.51 18.18
CA GLU A 74 -0.82 -2.87 18.93
C GLU A 74 0.54 -3.18 18.31
N GLU A 75 0.78 -4.43 17.93
CA GLU A 75 2.03 -4.80 17.26
C GLU A 75 2.17 -4.15 15.89
N LEU A 76 1.10 -4.12 15.08
CA LEU A 76 1.08 -3.45 13.79
C LEU A 76 1.33 -1.95 13.93
N GLU A 77 0.75 -1.30 14.93
CA GLU A 77 0.98 0.11 15.21
C GLU A 77 2.43 0.35 15.62
N ARG A 78 2.99 -0.49 16.50
CA ARG A 78 4.39 -0.39 16.92
C ARG A 78 5.36 -0.52 15.74
N ILE A 79 5.12 -1.49 14.85
CA ILE A 79 5.91 -1.68 13.62
C ILE A 79 5.81 -0.43 12.73
N TYR A 80 4.59 0.08 12.55
CA TYR A 80 4.33 1.26 11.72
C TYR A 80 5.06 2.50 12.26
N GLN A 81 4.94 2.79 13.56
CA GLN A 81 5.63 3.90 14.21
C GLN A 81 7.16 3.78 14.11
N LYS A 82 7.70 2.56 14.24
CA LYS A 82 9.14 2.31 14.07
C LYS A 82 9.61 2.60 12.65
N LYS A 83 8.84 2.24 11.62
CA LYS A 83 9.16 2.56 10.21
C LYS A 83 9.09 4.05 9.94
N LEU A 84 8.01 4.71 10.37
CA LEU A 84 7.83 6.16 10.26
C LEU A 84 8.98 6.93 10.89
N LYS A 85 9.46 6.49 12.06
CA LYS A 85 10.61 7.11 12.71
C LYS A 85 11.88 6.98 11.85
N LYS A 86 12.15 5.80 11.29
CA LYS A 86 13.30 5.59 10.40
C LYS A 86 13.22 6.43 9.13
N GLU A 87 12.07 6.46 8.47
CA GLU A 87 11.87 7.28 7.27
C GLU A 87 12.08 8.77 7.56
N LYS A 88 11.58 9.27 8.70
CA LYS A 88 11.82 10.65 9.13
C LYS A 88 13.31 10.93 9.40
N GLU A 89 14.02 9.99 10.01
CA GLU A 89 15.46 10.10 10.24
C GLU A 89 16.23 10.11 8.91
N GLU A 90 15.87 9.25 7.95
CA GLU A 90 16.47 9.21 6.62
C GLU A 90 16.22 10.52 5.84
N ILE A 91 15.00 11.04 5.84
CA ILE A 91 14.67 12.33 5.24
C ILE A 91 15.51 13.45 5.87
N LYS A 92 15.63 13.47 7.20
CA LYS A 92 16.42 14.47 7.91
C LYS A 92 17.90 14.42 7.51
N LEU A 93 18.47 13.21 7.34
CA LEU A 93 19.85 13.04 6.88
C LEU A 93 20.04 13.56 5.43
N ILE A 94 19.04 13.35 4.56
CA ILE A 94 19.03 13.90 3.20
C ILE A 94 18.93 15.44 3.23
N GLU A 95 18.05 16.00 4.05
CA GLU A 95 17.93 17.46 4.20
C GLU A 95 19.22 18.09 4.73
N GLU A 96 19.88 17.46 5.69
CA GLU A 96 21.16 17.90 6.24
C GLU A 96 22.29 17.82 5.20
N SER A 97 22.31 16.78 4.35
CA SER A 97 23.29 16.67 3.27
C SER A 97 23.07 17.73 2.19
N ILE A 98 21.82 17.98 1.78
CA ILE A 98 21.47 19.07 0.86
C ILE A 98 21.88 20.42 1.45
N ARG A 99 21.62 20.68 2.74
CA ARG A 99 22.02 21.92 3.41
C ARG A 99 23.53 22.12 3.41
N LYS A 100 24.31 21.07 3.71
CA LYS A 100 25.78 21.12 3.66
C LYS A 100 26.30 21.42 2.25
N VAL A 101 25.73 20.78 1.24
CA VAL A 101 26.09 21.00 -0.18
C VAL A 101 25.69 22.41 -0.65
N SER A 102 24.56 22.96 -0.15
CA SER A 102 24.12 24.32 -0.47
C SER A 102 24.88 25.44 0.26
N GLY A 103 25.66 25.12 1.28
CA GLY A 103 26.54 26.06 1.99
C GLY A 103 27.86 26.34 1.27
N GLU A 104 28.24 25.48 0.32
CA GLU A 104 29.29 25.74 -0.66
C GLU A 104 28.62 26.33 -1.90
N GLN A 105 29.07 27.49 -2.38
CA GLN A 105 28.44 28.24 -3.47
C GLN A 105 28.20 27.37 -4.72
N ILE A 106 26.98 26.87 -4.89
CA ILE A 106 26.56 26.26 -6.15
C ILE A 106 26.15 27.40 -7.07
N ASN A 107 26.98 27.61 -8.09
CA ASN A 107 26.68 28.48 -9.22
C ASN A 107 25.41 27.93 -9.92
N TYR A 108 24.29 28.64 -9.81
CA TYR A 108 22.94 28.25 -10.30
C TYR A 108 22.80 28.19 -11.84
N ASN A 109 23.87 27.87 -12.58
CA ASN A 109 23.86 27.82 -14.04
C ASN A 109 23.90 26.41 -14.66
N PHE A 110 23.71 25.34 -13.87
CA PHE A 110 23.75 23.96 -14.36
C PHE A 110 22.55 23.11 -13.95
N VAL A 111 21.32 23.60 -14.14
CA VAL A 111 20.17 22.69 -14.33
C VAL A 111 19.24 23.28 -15.40
N GLN A 112 19.68 23.24 -16.65
CA GLN A 112 18.74 23.14 -17.76
C GLN A 112 18.82 21.71 -18.30
N PRO A 113 17.72 20.94 -18.35
CA PRO A 113 17.74 19.63 -18.99
C PRO A 113 17.80 19.84 -20.50
N ASN A 114 19.00 19.87 -21.06
CA ASN A 114 19.18 19.87 -22.50
C ASN A 114 19.03 18.44 -23.01
N ILE A 115 17.97 18.21 -23.77
CA ILE A 115 17.68 16.94 -24.44
C ILE A 115 18.76 16.72 -25.50
N ALA A 116 19.71 15.82 -25.24
CA ALA A 116 20.59 15.28 -26.28
C ALA A 116 21.05 13.85 -25.93
N LYS A 117 20.63 12.90 -26.76
CA LYS A 117 21.06 11.49 -26.78
C LYS A 117 22.58 11.39 -26.90
N LYS A 118 23.24 10.63 -26.02
CA LYS A 118 24.35 9.74 -26.38
C LYS A 118 24.61 8.69 -25.30
N GLU A 119 24.73 7.45 -25.74
CA GLU A 119 24.99 6.23 -24.96
C GLU A 119 26.35 6.29 -24.23
N MET A 120 26.39 5.83 -22.98
CA MET A 120 27.61 5.31 -22.36
C MET A 120 27.28 4.25 -21.30
N ASN A 121 27.94 3.11 -21.45
CA ASN A 121 27.76 1.86 -20.72
C ASN A 121 28.17 1.89 -19.24
N SER A 122 27.55 0.94 -18.52
CA SER A 122 28.01 0.24 -17.31
C SER A 122 28.18 1.01 -16.01
N ALA A 123 27.12 0.99 -15.20
CA ALA A 123 27.21 0.51 -13.83
C ALA A 123 25.97 -0.36 -13.57
N GLU A 124 26.14 -1.68 -13.54
CA GLU A 124 25.10 -2.64 -13.16
C GLU A 124 24.55 -2.25 -11.79
N LEU A 125 23.32 -1.71 -11.79
CA LEU A 125 22.50 -1.59 -10.60
C LEU A 125 22.17 -3.01 -10.15
N ILE A 126 22.84 -3.47 -9.10
CA ILE A 126 22.47 -4.72 -8.42
C ILE A 126 21.04 -4.55 -7.92
N ASN A 127 20.10 -5.14 -8.64
CA ASN A 127 18.70 -5.24 -8.25
C ASN A 127 18.63 -6.18 -7.04
N TYR A 128 18.63 -5.62 -5.84
CA TYR A 128 18.36 -6.39 -4.64
C TYR A 128 16.83 -6.48 -4.52
N GLU A 129 16.23 -7.53 -5.07
CA GLU A 129 14.84 -7.90 -4.82
C GLU A 129 14.69 -8.23 -3.31
N LYS A 130 14.46 -7.19 -2.50
CA LYS A 130 13.98 -7.38 -1.13
C LYS A 130 12.57 -7.92 -1.23
N GLU A 131 12.35 -9.12 -0.70
CA GLU A 131 11.02 -9.69 -0.55
C GLU A 131 10.11 -8.68 0.16
N GLU A 132 9.18 -8.12 -0.60
CA GLU A 132 8.30 -7.05 -0.19
C GLU A 132 7.48 -7.50 1.04
N TRP A 133 7.40 -6.66 2.07
CA TRP A 133 6.74 -7.04 3.33
C TRP A 133 5.24 -7.37 3.12
N TYR A 134 4.62 -6.80 2.08
CA TYR A 134 3.25 -7.12 1.69
C TYR A 134 3.12 -8.58 1.23
N MET A 135 4.17 -9.21 0.69
CA MET A 135 4.16 -10.64 0.33
C MET A 135 3.95 -11.53 1.57
N LYS A 136 4.48 -11.11 2.72
CA LYS A 136 4.29 -11.86 3.99
C LYS A 136 2.89 -11.65 4.58
N LEU A 137 2.33 -10.45 4.42
CA LEU A 137 0.95 -10.15 4.81
C LEU A 137 -0.06 -10.86 3.90
N PHE A 138 0.18 -10.83 2.58
CA PHE A 138 -0.63 -11.51 1.57
C PHE A 138 -0.65 -13.03 1.81
N LYS A 139 0.49 -13.65 2.13
CA LYS A 139 0.56 -15.06 2.53
C LYS A 139 -0.27 -15.37 3.80
N LYS A 140 -0.42 -14.43 4.73
CA LYS A 140 -1.27 -14.60 5.93
C LYS A 140 -2.75 -14.44 5.61
N ILE A 141 -3.12 -13.40 4.86
CA ILE A 141 -4.50 -13.15 4.41
C ILE A 141 -5.00 -14.32 3.55
N LYS A 142 -4.19 -14.80 2.61
CA LYS A 142 -4.48 -15.99 1.77
C LYS A 142 -4.71 -17.26 2.60
N LYS A 143 -3.99 -17.44 3.72
CA LYS A 143 -4.20 -18.58 4.63
C LYS A 143 -5.51 -18.49 5.42
N ILE A 144 -6.00 -17.29 5.72
CA ILE A 144 -7.27 -17.09 6.41
C ILE A 144 -8.43 -17.33 5.42
N LEU A 145 -8.33 -16.77 4.21
CA LEU A 145 -9.30 -16.99 3.12
C LEU A 145 -9.39 -18.48 2.72
N ASN A 146 -8.26 -19.18 2.60
CA ASN A 146 -8.26 -20.62 2.30
C ASN A 146 -8.80 -21.50 3.45
N ARG A 147 -8.89 -20.97 4.68
CA ARG A 147 -9.51 -21.68 5.83
C ARG A 147 -11.01 -21.49 5.88
N LEU A 148 -11.53 -20.40 5.32
CA LEU A 148 -12.96 -20.12 5.22
C LEU A 148 -13.65 -20.91 4.09
N ASN A 149 -12.88 -21.52 3.18
CA ASN A 149 -13.42 -22.29 2.04
C ASN A 149 -12.92 -23.75 2.01
N PRO A 150 -13.56 -24.70 2.73
CA PRO A 150 -13.17 -26.11 2.72
C PRO A 150 -13.80 -26.94 1.59
N MET A 151 -13.97 -26.39 0.37
CA MET A 151 -14.41 -27.18 -0.78
C MET A 151 -13.56 -26.93 -2.03
N LYS A 152 -12.49 -27.72 -2.16
CA LYS A 152 -12.10 -28.44 -3.39
C LYS A 152 -10.89 -29.33 -3.10
N LYS A 153 -11.17 -30.47 -2.47
CA LYS A 153 -10.37 -31.69 -2.63
C LYS A 153 -11.31 -32.85 -2.92
N ARG A 154 -11.68 -32.98 -4.19
CA ARG A 154 -11.93 -34.26 -4.89
C ARG A 154 -11.60 -34.03 -6.36
#